data_AF-A0A2N7THH1-F1
#
_entry.id   AF-A0A2N7THH1-F1
#
_cell.length_a   1.000
_cell.length_b   1.000
_cell.length_c   1.000
_cell.angle_alpha   90.00
_cell.angle_beta   90.00
_cell.angle_gamma   90.00
#
_symmetry.space_group_name_H-M   'P 1'
#
loop_
_entity.id
_entity.type
_entity.pdbx_description
1 polymer ?
#
loop_
_entity_poly.entity_id
_entity_poly.type
_entity_poly.pdbx_seq_one_letter_code
_entity_poly.pdbx_strand_id
1 'polypeptide(L)'
;MQRYRGLALSFLPTRPRVSRLMAAIGVECEQRLAALAALADHLHLRHCLPVEPPRRFRLPEAHRLHLFIANDAMACQALGYALAAAHHSRQFSELLVRFCHTAELEALLEHFIEQKRHECRLLEAAQDSAYAISAWA
;
A
#
# COMPACT_ATOMS: atom_id res chain seq x y z
N MET A 1 2.97 2.12 -4.41
CA MET A 1 3.50 3.50 -4.58
C MET A 1 2.41 4.41 -5.14
N GLN A 2 2.19 4.44 -6.45
CA GLN A 2 1.26 5.39 -7.09
C GLN A 2 -0.21 5.24 -6.64
N ARG A 3 -0.64 4.03 -6.25
CA ARG A 3 -1.97 3.77 -5.70
C ARG A 3 -2.28 4.65 -4.48
N TYR A 4 -1.44 4.59 -3.45
CA TYR A 4 -1.68 5.34 -2.20
C TYR A 4 -1.54 6.85 -2.39
N ARG A 5 -0.64 7.30 -3.28
CA ARG A 5 -0.53 8.71 -3.65
C ARG A 5 -1.80 9.20 -4.36
N GLY A 6 -2.36 8.41 -5.28
CA GLY A 6 -3.63 8.71 -5.92
C GLY A 6 -4.76 8.80 -4.89
N LEU A 7 -4.89 7.78 -4.03
CA LEU A 7 -5.90 7.76 -2.97
C LEU A 7 -5.76 8.94 -1.99
N ALA A 8 -4.54 9.31 -1.60
CA ALA A 8 -4.30 10.46 -0.73
C ALA A 8 -4.89 11.74 -1.34
N LEU A 9 -4.70 11.95 -2.64
CA LEU A 9 -5.28 13.08 -3.36
C LEU A 9 -6.81 12.96 -3.48
N SER A 10 -7.34 11.76 -3.77
CA SER A 10 -8.78 11.53 -3.91
C SER A 10 -9.56 11.78 -2.61
N PHE A 11 -8.98 11.45 -1.44
CA PHE A 11 -9.60 11.67 -0.13
C PHE A 11 -9.40 13.07 0.45
N LEU A 12 -8.52 13.89 -0.14
CA LEU A 12 -8.15 15.20 0.41
C LEU A 12 -9.36 16.12 0.68
N PRO A 13 -10.37 16.23 -0.20
CA PRO A 13 -11.46 17.20 -0.01
C PRO A 13 -12.46 16.79 1.09
N THR A 14 -12.75 15.49 1.22
CA THR A 14 -13.85 15.01 2.07
C THR A 14 -13.39 14.32 3.34
N ARG A 15 -12.18 13.75 3.35
CA ARG A 15 -11.65 12.94 4.46
C ARG A 15 -10.15 13.17 4.68
N PRO A 16 -9.74 14.35 5.18
CA PRO A 16 -8.32 14.70 5.33
C PRO A 16 -7.54 13.75 6.26
N ARG A 17 -8.20 13.13 7.25
CA ARG A 17 -7.56 12.10 8.09
C ARG A 17 -7.17 10.85 7.29
N VAL A 18 -8.07 10.35 6.45
CA VAL A 18 -7.82 9.20 5.56
C VAL A 18 -6.79 9.56 4.50
N SER A 19 -6.85 10.78 3.95
CA SER A 19 -5.84 11.30 3.02
C SER A 19 -4.42 11.24 3.61
N ARG A 20 -4.24 11.72 4.86
CA ARG A 20 -2.94 11.63 5.55
C ARG A 20 -2.48 10.20 5.79
N LEU A 21 -3.41 9.31 6.18
CA LEU A 21 -3.10 7.89 6.32
C LEU A 21 -2.58 7.29 5.01
N MET A 22 -3.27 7.53 3.89
CA MET A 22 -2.84 7.05 2.57
C MET A 22 -1.47 7.62 2.19
N ALA A 23 -1.22 8.90 2.45
CA ALA A 23 0.08 9.52 2.20
C ALA A 23 1.20 8.85 3.02
N ALA A 24 0.97 8.61 4.31
CA ALA A 24 1.93 7.95 5.19
C ALA A 24 2.25 6.52 4.72
N ILE A 25 1.24 5.72 4.39
CA ILE A 25 1.41 4.37 3.83
C ILE A 25 2.18 4.45 2.49
N GLY A 26 1.93 5.47 1.68
CA GLY A 26 2.66 5.75 0.45
C GLY A 26 4.17 5.92 0.70
N VAL A 27 4.54 6.73 1.69
CA VAL A 27 5.93 6.97 2.09
C VAL A 27 6.59 5.69 2.61
N GLU A 28 5.91 4.90 3.45
CA GLU A 28 6.44 3.62 3.92
C GLU A 28 6.73 2.66 2.76
N CYS A 29 5.87 2.64 1.72
CA CYS A 29 6.14 1.85 0.52
C CYS A 29 7.42 2.31 -0.22
N GLU A 30 7.68 3.62 -0.25
CA GLU A 30 8.91 4.18 -0.85
C GLU A 30 10.14 3.75 -0.04
N GLN A 31 10.04 3.81 1.29
CA GLN A 31 11.11 3.38 2.20
C GLN A 31 11.42 1.88 2.07
N ARG A 32 10.39 1.02 1.95
CA ARG A 32 10.59 -0.43 1.72
C ARG A 32 11.34 -0.71 0.42
N LEU A 33 11.00 -0.01 -0.65
CA LEU A 33 11.70 -0.17 -1.93
C LEU A 33 13.13 0.34 -1.87
N ALA A 34 13.37 1.46 -1.18
CA ALA A 34 14.72 1.96 -0.95
C ALA A 34 15.57 0.97 -0.13
N ALA A 35 14.98 0.33 0.89
CA ALA A 35 15.66 -0.68 1.69
C ALA A 35 16.00 -1.95 0.88
N LEU A 36 15.10 -2.40 -0.01
CA LEU A 36 15.40 -3.50 -0.94
C LEU A 36 16.52 -3.15 -1.91
N ALA A 37 16.53 -1.93 -2.44
CA ALA A 37 17.59 -1.47 -3.33
C ALA A 37 18.94 -1.41 -2.60
N ALA A 38 18.96 -0.87 -1.38
CA ALA A 38 20.17 -0.81 -0.55
C ALA A 38 20.70 -2.21 -0.20
N LEU A 39 19.81 -3.17 0.10
CA LEU A 39 20.22 -4.55 0.33
C LEU A 39 20.77 -5.21 -0.94
N ALA A 40 20.14 -4.98 -2.10
CA ALA A 40 20.65 -5.49 -3.37
C ALA A 40 22.03 -4.90 -3.71
N ASP A 41 22.27 -3.62 -3.39
CA ASP A 41 23.59 -3.00 -3.52
C ASP A 41 24.62 -3.68 -2.62
N HIS A 42 24.26 -3.90 -1.35
CA HIS A 42 25.12 -4.56 -0.37
C HIS A 42 25.49 -5.99 -0.77
N LEU A 43 24.54 -6.72 -1.37
CA LEU A 43 24.76 -8.09 -1.87
C LEU A 43 25.38 -8.13 -3.28
N HIS A 44 25.72 -6.97 -3.87
CA HIS A 44 26.20 -6.85 -5.26
C HIS A 44 25.22 -7.40 -6.33
N LEU A 45 23.93 -7.47 -5.99
CA LEU A 45 22.83 -7.95 -6.82
C LEU A 45 22.02 -6.82 -7.48
N ARG A 46 22.55 -5.58 -7.51
CA ARG A 46 21.84 -4.44 -8.12
C ARG A 46 21.40 -4.70 -9.58
N HIS A 47 22.19 -5.49 -10.31
CA HIS A 47 21.91 -5.87 -11.70
C HIS A 47 20.67 -6.77 -11.85
N CYS A 48 20.19 -7.41 -10.77
CA CYS A 48 18.95 -8.18 -10.75
C CYS A 48 17.70 -7.30 -10.60
N LEU A 49 17.86 -6.01 -10.27
CA LEU A 49 16.73 -5.10 -10.12
C LEU A 49 16.27 -4.57 -11.48
N PRO A 50 14.96 -4.35 -11.67
CA PRO A 50 14.45 -3.76 -12.89
C PRO A 50 15.01 -2.34 -13.07
N VAL A 51 15.55 -2.06 -14.26
CA VAL A 51 16.12 -0.75 -14.65
C VAL A 51 15.02 0.30 -14.83
N GLU A 52 13.83 -0.13 -15.24
CA GLU A 52 12.67 0.74 -15.40
C GLU A 52 11.73 0.64 -14.20
N PRO A 53 11.12 1.76 -13.75
CA PRO A 53 10.04 1.69 -12.78
C PRO A 53 8.92 0.81 -13.34
N PRO A 54 8.32 -0.09 -12.53
CA PRO A 54 7.26 -0.98 -13.00
C PRO A 54 6.19 -0.15 -13.70
N ARG A 55 5.86 -0.53 -14.95
CA ARG A 55 4.87 0.15 -15.79
C ARG A 55 3.66 0.47 -14.93
N ARG A 56 3.24 1.75 -14.95
CA ARG A 56 2.11 2.28 -14.17
C ARG A 56 1.01 1.23 -14.14
N PHE A 57 0.70 0.70 -12.96
CA PHE A 57 -0.48 -0.16 -12.80
C PHE A 57 -1.67 0.72 -13.18
N ARG A 58 -2.13 0.57 -14.44
CA ARG A 58 -3.33 1.22 -14.92
C ARG A 58 -4.44 0.54 -14.14
N LEU A 59 -4.94 1.24 -13.13
CA LEU A 59 -6.22 0.90 -12.55
C LEU A 59 -7.22 0.72 -13.69
N PRO A 60 -8.12 -0.28 -13.62
CA PRO A 60 -9.20 -0.42 -14.59
C PRO A 60 -9.84 0.94 -14.84
N GLU A 61 -10.29 1.26 -16.06
CA GLU A 61 -10.80 2.62 -16.37
C GLU A 61 -11.92 3.09 -15.43
N ALA A 62 -12.66 2.16 -14.82
CA ALA A 62 -13.64 2.43 -13.76
C ALA A 62 -13.05 3.02 -12.46
N HIS A 63 -11.73 2.97 -12.28
CA HIS A 63 -10.98 3.38 -11.09
C HIS A 63 -9.91 4.43 -11.42
N ARG A 64 -10.09 5.25 -12.47
CA ARG A 64 -9.25 6.43 -12.69
C ARG A 64 -9.32 7.30 -11.42
N LEU A 65 -8.30 7.18 -10.56
CA LEU A 65 -8.09 7.88 -9.27
C LEU A 65 -7.95 9.41 -9.40
N HIS A 66 -8.38 9.99 -10.52
CA HIS A 66 -8.50 11.42 -10.73
C HIS A 66 -9.89 11.96 -10.32
N LEU A 67 -10.74 11.11 -9.74
CA LEU A 67 -12.01 11.50 -9.16
C LEU A 67 -11.84 11.68 -7.66
N PHE A 68 -12.27 12.84 -7.16
CA PHE A 68 -12.39 13.06 -5.73
C PHE A 68 -13.46 12.14 -5.15
N ILE A 69 -13.22 11.64 -3.94
CA ILE A 69 -14.21 10.85 -3.20
C ILE A 69 -15.32 11.80 -2.75
N ALA A 70 -16.47 11.77 -3.43
CA ALA A 70 -17.56 12.72 -3.21
C ALA A 70 -18.61 12.24 -2.19
N ASN A 71 -18.69 10.93 -1.95
CA ASN A 71 -19.65 10.35 -1.02
C ASN A 71 -19.07 9.13 -0.28
N ASP A 72 -19.85 8.60 0.65
CA ASP A 72 -19.44 7.55 1.58
C ASP A 72 -19.31 6.18 0.90
N ALA A 73 -20.19 5.87 -0.05
CA ALA A 73 -20.09 4.64 -0.84
C ALA A 73 -18.77 4.58 -1.62
N MET A 74 -18.37 5.69 -2.25
CA MET A 74 -17.07 5.80 -2.92
C MET A 74 -15.90 5.64 -1.95
N ALA A 75 -16.01 6.20 -0.74
CA ALA A 75 -14.98 6.07 0.29
C ALA A 75 -14.82 4.61 0.74
N CYS A 76 -15.92 3.93 1.04
CA CYS A 76 -15.92 2.52 1.43
C CYS A 76 -15.35 1.63 0.32
N GLN A 77 -15.71 1.87 -0.94
CA GLN A 77 -15.16 1.13 -2.08
C GLN A 77 -13.65 1.36 -2.24
N ALA A 78 -13.21 2.62 -2.17
CA ALA A 78 -11.79 2.95 -2.30
C ALA A 78 -10.94 2.37 -1.16
N LEU A 79 -11.47 2.40 0.08
CA LEU A 79 -10.84 1.75 1.24
C LEU A 79 -10.81 0.23 1.10
N GLY A 80 -11.90 -0.39 0.64
CA GLY A 80 -11.95 -1.83 0.39
C GLY A 80 -10.94 -2.28 -0.66
N TYR A 81 -10.79 -1.51 -1.75
CA TYR A 81 -9.75 -1.77 -2.74
C TYR A 81 -8.34 -1.63 -2.16
N ALA A 82 -8.09 -0.58 -1.36
CA ALA A 82 -6.81 -0.39 -0.70
C ALA A 82 -6.47 -1.55 0.24
N LEU A 83 -7.44 -1.99 1.05
CA LEU A 83 -7.30 -3.08 2.00
C LEU A 83 -7.04 -4.43 1.31
N ALA A 84 -7.81 -4.77 0.29
CA ALA A 84 -7.61 -5.99 -0.49
C ALA A 84 -6.19 -6.05 -1.08
N ALA A 85 -5.70 -4.92 -1.59
CA ALA A 85 -4.35 -4.84 -2.13
C ALA A 85 -3.25 -4.87 -1.06
N ALA A 86 -3.53 -4.37 0.15
CA ALA A 86 -2.63 -4.49 1.30
C ALA A 86 -2.52 -5.95 1.76
N HIS A 87 -3.64 -6.66 1.87
CA HIS A 87 -3.66 -8.10 2.19
C HIS A 87 -2.90 -8.93 1.16
N HIS A 88 -3.15 -8.70 -0.13
CA HIS A 88 -2.41 -9.39 -1.20
C HIS A 88 -0.90 -9.14 -1.07
N SER A 89 -0.49 -7.88 -0.81
CA SER A 89 0.92 -7.55 -0.60
C SER A 89 1.52 -8.25 0.62
N ARG A 90 0.76 -8.36 1.73
CA ARG A 90 1.19 -9.07 2.94
C ARG A 90 1.40 -10.56 2.65
N GLN A 91 0.40 -11.21 2.05
CA GLN A 91 0.46 -12.63 1.69
C GLN A 91 1.63 -12.92 0.76
N PHE A 92 1.89 -12.04 -0.21
CA PHE A 92 3.04 -12.16 -1.10
C PHE A 92 4.37 -12.09 -0.34
N SER A 93 4.52 -11.14 0.59
CA SER A 93 5.72 -11.03 1.43
C SER A 93 5.89 -12.25 2.35
N GLU A 94 4.81 -12.75 2.95
CA GLU A 94 4.81 -13.97 3.76
C GLU A 94 5.23 -15.21 2.94
N LEU A 95 4.82 -15.29 1.67
CA LEU A 95 5.28 -16.33 0.76
C LEU A 95 6.77 -16.17 0.42
N LEU A 96 7.24 -14.95 0.13
CA LEU A 96 8.64 -14.71 -0.18
C LEU A 96 9.59 -15.13 0.94
N VAL A 97 9.25 -14.85 2.21
CA VAL A 97 10.04 -15.28 3.37
C VAL A 97 10.19 -16.80 3.40
N ARG A 98 9.11 -17.55 3.17
CA ARG A 98 9.13 -19.03 3.22
C ARG A 98 10.08 -19.67 2.21
N PHE A 99 10.37 -19.00 1.11
CA PHE A 99 11.26 -19.47 0.05
C PHE A 99 12.59 -18.71 0.01
N CYS A 100 12.82 -17.80 0.96
CA CYS A 100 14.08 -17.09 1.07
C CYS A 100 15.09 -17.95 1.82
N HIS A 101 16.32 -18.00 1.31
CA HIS A 101 17.44 -18.71 1.96
C HIS A 101 18.61 -17.78 2.27
N THR A 102 18.38 -16.47 2.20
CA THR A 102 19.38 -15.42 2.47
C THR A 102 18.97 -14.71 3.75
N ALA A 103 19.74 -14.86 4.83
CA ALA A 103 19.38 -14.38 6.16
C ALA A 103 19.10 -12.86 6.20
N GLU A 104 19.88 -12.06 5.46
CA GLU A 104 19.71 -10.61 5.40
C GLU A 104 18.42 -10.21 4.69
N LEU A 105 18.03 -10.94 3.65
CA LEU A 105 16.77 -10.71 2.94
C LEU A 105 15.58 -11.22 3.74
N GLU A 106 15.73 -12.36 4.43
CA GLU A 106 14.73 -12.91 5.33
C GLU A 106 14.38 -11.90 6.44
N ALA A 107 15.39 -11.39 7.16
CA ALA A 107 15.20 -10.38 8.21
C ALA A 107 14.52 -9.10 7.70
N LEU A 108 14.89 -8.64 6.50
CA LEU A 108 14.26 -7.47 5.89
C LEU A 108 12.79 -7.73 5.52
N LEU A 109 12.49 -8.90 4.96
CA LEU A 109 11.13 -9.28 4.59
C LEU A 109 10.23 -9.51 5.81
N GLU A 110 10.74 -10.09 6.90
CA GLU A 110 10.05 -10.19 8.18
C GLU A 110 9.66 -8.81 8.71
N HIS A 111 10.59 -7.86 8.67
CA HIS A 111 10.28 -6.48 9.03
C HIS A 111 9.15 -5.89 8.16
N PHE A 112 9.18 -6.15 6.84
CA PHE A 112 8.10 -5.70 5.96
C PHE A 112 6.76 -6.36 6.25
N ILE A 113 6.74 -7.63 6.64
CA ILE A 113 5.50 -8.33 7.03
C ILE A 113 4.87 -7.63 8.22
N GLU A 114 5.65 -7.27 9.24
CA GLU A 114 5.13 -6.56 10.41
C GLU A 114 4.58 -5.18 10.05
N GLN A 115 5.31 -4.43 9.22
CA GLN A 115 4.80 -3.15 8.73
C GLN A 115 3.51 -3.33 7.89
N LYS A 116 3.42 -4.38 7.06
CA LYS A 116 2.23 -4.70 6.27
C LYS A 116 1.04 -5.13 7.13
N ARG A 117 1.28 -5.84 8.23
CA ARG A 117 0.24 -6.15 9.23
C ARG A 117 -0.31 -4.88 9.87
N HIS A 118 0.58 -3.94 10.22
CA HIS A 118 0.16 -2.64 10.72
C HIS A 118 -0.65 -1.84 9.68
N GLU A 119 -0.19 -1.82 8.43
CA GLU A 119 -0.91 -1.20 7.29
C GLU A 119 -2.33 -1.77 7.15
N CYS A 120 -2.50 -3.09 7.17
CA CYS A 120 -3.82 -3.74 7.14
C CYS A 120 -4.72 -3.26 8.30
N ARG A 121 -4.21 -3.28 9.55
CA ARG A 121 -4.99 -2.86 10.73
C ARG A 121 -5.47 -1.41 10.65
N LEU A 122 -4.60 -0.51 10.16
CA LEU A 122 -4.99 0.90 9.99
C LEU A 122 -6.05 1.08 8.91
N LEU A 123 -5.98 0.32 7.82
CA LEU A 123 -6.95 0.35 6.74
C LEU A 123 -8.30 -0.26 7.14
N GLU A 124 -8.28 -1.36 7.91
CA GLU A 124 -9.47 -1.96 8.54
C GLU A 124 -10.16 -0.94 9.44
N ALA A 125 -9.43 -0.31 10.37
CA ALA A 125 -10.00 0.71 11.25
C ALA A 125 -10.56 1.93 10.49
N ALA A 126 -9.90 2.35 9.41
CA ALA A 126 -10.39 3.43 8.56
C ALA A 126 -11.67 3.03 7.81
N GLN A 127 -11.77 1.77 7.37
CA GLN A 127 -12.94 1.22 6.70
C GLN A 127 -14.13 1.08 7.66
N ASP A 128 -13.91 0.55 8.86
CA ASP A 128 -14.94 0.42 9.89
C ASP A 128 -15.52 1.79 10.27
N SER A 129 -14.65 2.78 10.43
CA SER A 129 -15.09 4.16 10.68
C SER A 129 -15.89 4.75 9.52
N ALA A 130 -15.58 4.38 8.27
CA ALA A 130 -16.33 4.85 7.11
C ALA A 130 -17.70 4.19 7.01
N TYR A 131 -17.79 2.88 7.29
CA TYR A 131 -19.05 2.15 7.36
C TYR A 131 -19.97 2.68 8.46
N ALA A 132 -19.41 2.93 9.64
CA ALA A 132 -20.15 3.50 10.76
C ALA A 132 -20.73 4.89 10.46
N ILE A 133 -20.14 5.67 9.56
CA ILE A 133 -20.72 6.96 9.14
C ILE A 133 -21.82 6.73 8.10
N SER A 134 -21.61 5.81 7.15
CA SER A 134 -22.60 5.50 6.10
C SER A 134 -23.88 4.84 6.61
N ALA A 135 -23.83 4.14 7.76
CA ALA A 135 -25.00 3.48 8.33
C ALA A 135 -25.97 4.46 9.03
N TRP A 136 -25.57 5.71 9.22
CA TRP A 136 -26.34 6.75 9.93
C TRP A 136 -26.67 7.96 9.04
N ALA A 137 -26.35 7.89 7.74
CA ALA A 137 -26.62 8.90 6.73
C ALA A 137 -27.74 8.44 5.79
#